data_AF-A0A4Y1RBV8-F1
#
_entry.id   AF-A0A4Y1RBV8-F1
#
_cell.length_a   1.000
_cell.length_b   1.000
_cell.length_c   1.000
_cell.angle_alpha   90.00
_cell.angle_beta   90.00
_cell.angle_gamma   90.00
#
_symmetry.space_group_name_H-M   'P 1'
#
loop_
_entity.id
_entity.type
_entity.pdbx_description
1 polymer ?
#
loop_
_entity_poly.entity_id
_entity_poly.type
_entity_poly.pdbx_seq_one_letter_code
_entity_poly.pdbx_strand_id
1 'polypeptide(L)'
;IFRVKLSVPDTRNTQRQRAAMGRPPSNGGPAFRFTQSEVSEMEAILQQHNNTMPAREVLVALADKFSESAERKGKIAVQMKQVWNWFQNRRYAIRAKSSKVLGKLNVSPMSRDDSNPVRNVPQGPQPIAAPIHAPSAQGSGKGTSENSIFEFEAKSGRDGAWYDVANFLSHRYLETGDPEVLVRFAGFGPEEDEWVNVRKHVRQRSLPCESSECVAVLPGDLILCFQEGKEQALYFDAHVLMLKDEDMMFLVRYVHDQSEEIVPLRKVCRRPETDYRLQQLHAVNEAASAEQKKMMQKQQNTDAASAPQRFVTSCRAVVLPRFGGPEVLELRPNVNVPDLKPHEVLVRTRAVSINPLDTRMRSGYGRSIFEPLLPLILGRDISGEVAAVGDSVRGLSIGQEVFGALHPTAVREASVIPFAALTAWRALKSTARIAEGQRVLVVGGGGAVGLAAIQISVAQGCYVTTTCGKQSIDRVLAAGAEQAVDYTEDIELVIKGKFDAVLDTIGGPETERISINFLKRGGHYMTLQGEAASLTDRYGIAFGLPVATAVLLKKQNLYRCSHGIEYWWTYMRADSEGLFEIRKLSEAGKLNIPVEKTFPITQVIEAHEAKEKKQIHGKNFTAKLH
;
A
#
# COMPACT_ATOMS: atom_id res chain seq x y z
N ILE A 1 28.06 10.94 -8.52
CA ILE A 1 28.17 9.57 -7.92
C ILE A 1 27.29 9.61 -6.69
N PHE A 2 26.10 9.00 -6.74
CA PHE A 2 25.00 9.23 -5.82
C PHE A 2 24.25 7.95 -5.48
N ARG A 3 23.89 7.83 -4.20
CA ARG A 3 23.27 6.67 -3.55
C ARG A 3 21.83 6.49 -4.03
N VAL A 4 21.51 5.28 -4.48
CA VAL A 4 20.16 4.88 -4.83
C VAL A 4 19.74 3.84 -3.82
N LYS A 5 18.71 4.18 -3.05
CA LYS A 5 18.02 3.20 -2.23
C LYS A 5 17.02 2.51 -3.16
N LEU A 6 17.46 1.45 -3.84
CA LEU A 6 16.51 0.52 -4.42
C LEU A 6 15.78 -0.13 -3.25
N SER A 7 14.45 -0.11 -3.28
CA SER A 7 13.67 -0.86 -2.32
C SER A 7 13.90 -2.35 -2.61
N VAL A 8 14.86 -2.94 -1.88
CA VAL A 8 14.80 -4.35 -1.54
C VAL A 8 13.48 -4.56 -0.78
N PRO A 9 12.72 -5.64 -1.02
CA PRO A 9 11.39 -5.84 -0.46
C PRO A 9 11.34 -5.50 1.03
N ASP A 10 10.53 -4.51 1.41
CA ASP A 10 10.33 -4.16 2.82
C ASP A 10 9.50 -5.27 3.46
N THR A 11 10.18 -6.12 4.23
CA THR A 11 9.66 -7.27 4.99
C THR A 11 8.64 -6.90 6.07
N ARG A 12 8.32 -5.60 6.23
CA ARG A 12 7.35 -5.10 7.21
C ARG A 12 5.89 -5.25 6.81
N ASN A 13 5.59 -5.44 5.52
CA ASN A 13 4.20 -5.58 5.07
C ASN A 13 3.63 -7.00 5.30
N THR A 14 4.50 -8.02 5.30
CA THR A 14 4.14 -9.42 5.60
C THR A 14 3.79 -9.62 7.08
N GLN A 15 4.45 -8.91 8.01
CA GLN A 15 4.08 -8.95 9.43
C GLN A 15 2.73 -8.28 9.74
N ARG A 16 2.36 -7.20 9.02
CA ARG A 16 1.08 -6.50 9.23
C ARG A 16 -0.14 -7.27 8.70
N GLN A 17 0.01 -8.04 7.61
CA GLN A 17 -1.07 -8.91 7.13
C GLN A 17 -1.37 -10.09 8.06
N ARG A 18 -0.37 -10.59 8.82
CA ARG A 18 -0.57 -11.64 9.83
C ARG A 18 -1.03 -11.14 11.20
N ALA A 19 -0.83 -9.87 11.56
CA ALA A 19 -1.34 -9.31 12.82
C ALA A 19 -2.87 -9.11 12.82
N ALA A 20 -3.51 -9.19 11.66
CA ALA A 20 -4.96 -9.18 11.48
C ALA A 20 -5.47 -10.57 11.09
N MET A 21 -5.22 -11.58 11.94
CA MET A 21 -5.90 -12.87 11.82
C MET A 21 -7.40 -12.63 11.98
N GLY A 22 -8.17 -12.92 10.93
CA GLY A 22 -9.62 -12.80 10.95
C GLY A 22 -10.19 -13.60 12.10
N ARG A 23 -11.01 -12.97 12.93
CA ARG A 23 -11.82 -13.69 13.93
C ARG A 23 -12.80 -14.60 13.18
N PRO A 24 -12.80 -15.92 13.40
CA PRO A 24 -13.91 -16.77 13.00
C PRO A 24 -15.17 -16.39 13.78
N PRO A 25 -16.37 -16.71 13.28
CA PRO A 25 -17.54 -16.80 14.12
C PRO A 25 -17.30 -17.89 15.18
N SER A 26 -17.47 -17.54 16.45
CA SER A 26 -17.41 -18.52 17.54
C SER A 26 -18.53 -19.57 17.37
N ASN A 27 -18.18 -20.83 17.10
CA ASN A 27 -18.52 -22.00 17.93
C ASN A 27 -18.64 -23.32 17.16
N GLY A 28 -17.85 -24.31 17.59
CA GLY A 28 -18.09 -25.75 17.41
C GLY A 28 -18.86 -26.38 18.59
N GLY A 29 -19.85 -25.67 19.13
CA GLY A 29 -20.85 -26.18 20.08
C GLY A 29 -22.25 -25.85 19.55
N PRO A 30 -23.33 -26.53 20.00
CA PRO A 30 -24.66 -26.35 19.43
C PRO A 30 -25.01 -24.86 19.44
N ALA A 31 -25.13 -24.31 18.24
CA ALA A 31 -25.24 -22.88 18.02
C ALA A 31 -26.32 -22.31 18.94
N PHE A 32 -25.94 -21.41 19.85
CA PHE A 32 -26.91 -20.63 20.59
C PHE A 32 -27.74 -19.87 19.57
N ARG A 33 -29.00 -20.26 19.43
CA ARG A 33 -29.98 -19.64 18.54
C ARG A 33 -31.18 -19.25 19.38
N PHE A 34 -31.66 -18.03 19.16
CA PHE A 34 -32.96 -17.62 19.69
C PHE A 34 -34.07 -18.46 19.06
N THR A 35 -35.06 -18.86 19.84
CA THR A 35 -36.24 -19.55 19.33
C THR A 35 -37.10 -18.57 18.54
N GLN A 36 -38.02 -19.09 17.73
CA GLN A 36 -38.88 -18.24 16.89
C GLN A 36 -39.78 -17.32 17.74
N SER A 37 -40.20 -17.77 18.93
CA SER A 37 -40.97 -16.94 19.87
C SER A 37 -40.14 -15.78 20.41
N GLU A 38 -38.90 -16.04 20.83
CA GLU A 38 -37.95 -15.03 21.32
C GLU A 38 -37.60 -14.00 20.23
N VAL A 39 -37.37 -14.47 19.00
CA VAL A 39 -37.14 -13.60 17.84
C VAL A 39 -38.35 -12.70 17.57
N SER A 40 -39.57 -13.26 17.61
CA SER A 40 -40.80 -12.50 17.36
C SER A 40 -41.02 -11.42 18.43
N GLU A 41 -40.72 -11.73 19.70
CA GLU A 41 -40.82 -10.76 20.79
C GLU A 41 -39.78 -9.63 20.65
N MET A 42 -38.53 -9.96 20.31
CA MET A 42 -37.50 -8.94 20.07
C MET A 42 -37.81 -8.09 18.83
N GLU A 43 -38.43 -8.65 17.78
CA GLU A 43 -38.90 -7.88 16.62
C GLU A 43 -40.02 -6.90 16.99
N ALA A 44 -40.98 -7.31 17.83
CA ALA A 44 -42.04 -6.43 18.31
C ALA A 44 -41.50 -5.25 19.12
N ILE A 45 -40.53 -5.50 20.01
CA ILE A 45 -39.87 -4.45 20.80
C ILE A 45 -39.07 -3.52 19.89
N LEU A 46 -38.35 -4.05 18.91
CA LEU A 46 -37.59 -3.23 17.96
C LEU A 46 -38.51 -2.29 17.16
N GLN A 47 -39.70 -2.78 16.78
CA GLN A 47 -40.70 -2.00 16.07
C GLN A 47 -41.33 -0.93 16.96
N GLN A 48 -41.66 -1.25 18.21
CA GLN A 48 -42.18 -0.30 19.20
C GLN A 48 -41.19 0.85 19.50
N HIS A 49 -39.89 0.57 19.41
CA HIS A 49 -38.81 1.55 19.58
C HIS A 49 -38.33 2.19 18.26
N ASN A 50 -39.14 2.20 17.19
CA ASN A 50 -38.81 2.83 15.90
C ASN A 50 -37.45 2.38 15.32
N ASN A 51 -37.10 1.09 15.43
CA ASN A 51 -35.82 0.52 14.99
C ASN A 51 -34.58 1.12 15.69
N THR A 52 -34.75 1.78 16.84
CA THR A 52 -33.67 2.26 17.70
C THR A 52 -33.25 1.18 18.70
N MET A 53 -32.08 1.35 19.33
CA MET A 53 -31.56 0.37 20.28
C MET A 53 -32.34 0.47 21.61
N PRO A 54 -32.99 -0.59 22.09
CA PRO A 54 -33.61 -0.57 23.41
C PRO A 54 -32.61 -0.27 24.53
N ALA A 55 -33.10 0.36 25.59
CA ALA A 55 -32.30 0.68 26.78
C ALA A 55 -31.81 -0.58 27.48
N ARG A 56 -30.75 -0.45 28.29
CA ARG A 56 -30.06 -1.57 28.93
C ARG A 56 -31.02 -2.42 29.79
N GLU A 57 -31.97 -1.77 30.44
CA GLU A 57 -32.96 -2.37 31.33
C GLU A 57 -33.86 -3.35 30.56
N VAL A 58 -34.26 -2.99 29.34
CA VAL A 58 -35.09 -3.83 28.45
C VAL A 58 -34.31 -5.05 27.98
N LEU A 59 -33.02 -4.90 27.68
CA LEU A 59 -32.16 -5.99 27.21
C LEU A 59 -31.84 -7.00 28.32
N VAL A 60 -31.67 -6.52 29.56
CA VAL A 60 -31.50 -7.38 30.74
C VAL A 60 -32.80 -8.13 31.02
N ALA A 61 -33.94 -7.43 31.05
CA ALA A 61 -35.24 -8.05 31.28
C ALA A 61 -35.58 -9.15 30.25
N LEU A 62 -35.23 -8.94 28.97
CA LEU A 62 -35.40 -9.96 27.93
C LEU A 62 -34.49 -11.17 28.14
N ALA A 63 -33.22 -10.95 28.51
CA ALA A 63 -32.28 -12.02 28.78
C ALA A 63 -32.73 -12.88 29.96
N ASP A 64 -33.20 -12.25 31.04
CA ASP A 64 -33.72 -12.94 32.22
C ASP A 64 -35.00 -13.71 31.87
N LYS A 65 -35.95 -13.07 31.18
CA LYS A 65 -37.19 -13.70 30.73
C LYS A 65 -36.96 -14.92 29.84
N PHE A 66 -36.04 -14.82 28.88
CA PHE A 66 -35.73 -15.94 27.97
C PHE A 66 -35.01 -17.07 28.70
N SER A 67 -34.15 -16.74 29.67
CA SER A 67 -33.49 -17.73 30.54
C SER A 67 -34.47 -18.49 31.43
N GLU A 68 -35.56 -17.84 31.85
CA GLU A 68 -36.60 -18.43 32.72
C GLU A 68 -37.73 -19.13 31.95
N SER A 69 -37.71 -19.07 30.62
CA SER A 69 -38.71 -19.74 29.78
C SER A 69 -38.71 -21.26 29.99
N ALA A 70 -39.88 -21.91 29.90
CA ALA A 70 -39.99 -23.36 30.07
C ALA A 70 -39.08 -24.17 29.13
N GLU A 71 -38.71 -23.58 27.99
CA GLU A 71 -37.83 -24.16 26.97
C GLU A 71 -36.35 -24.14 27.39
N ARG A 72 -35.92 -23.16 28.19
CA ARG A 72 -34.50 -22.91 28.54
C ARG A 72 -34.17 -23.02 30.02
N LYS A 73 -35.19 -22.97 30.89
CA LYS A 73 -35.03 -23.02 32.35
C LYS A 73 -34.24 -24.26 32.78
N GLY A 74 -33.08 -24.03 33.40
CA GLY A 74 -32.17 -25.08 33.86
C GLY A 74 -31.29 -25.73 32.78
N LYS A 75 -31.37 -25.28 31.52
CA LYS A 75 -30.58 -25.83 30.40
C LYS A 75 -29.56 -24.85 29.84
N ILE A 76 -29.98 -23.63 29.51
CA ILE A 76 -29.12 -22.61 28.88
C ILE A 76 -29.59 -21.21 29.31
N ALA A 77 -28.72 -20.47 30.00
CA ALA A 77 -28.97 -19.07 30.34
C ALA A 77 -28.67 -18.16 29.13
N VAL A 78 -29.62 -17.31 28.77
CA VAL A 78 -29.48 -16.27 27.76
C VAL A 78 -28.77 -15.07 28.38
N GLN A 79 -27.68 -14.63 27.75
CA GLN A 79 -26.91 -13.48 28.22
C GLN A 79 -27.42 -12.18 27.56
N MET A 80 -27.45 -11.08 28.32
CA MET A 80 -27.79 -9.74 27.82
C MET A 80 -27.00 -9.37 26.55
N LYS A 81 -25.72 -9.76 26.47
CA LYS A 81 -24.88 -9.51 25.31
C LYS A 81 -25.39 -10.20 24.03
N GLN A 82 -25.98 -11.39 24.16
CA GLN A 82 -26.57 -12.11 23.02
C GLN A 82 -27.81 -11.39 22.50
N VAL A 83 -28.66 -10.90 23.41
CA VAL A 83 -29.84 -10.09 23.08
C VAL A 83 -29.42 -8.77 22.42
N TRP A 84 -28.45 -8.07 22.99
CA TRP A 84 -27.91 -6.82 22.42
C TRP A 84 -27.34 -7.03 21.01
N ASN A 85 -26.56 -8.10 20.80
CA ASN A 85 -26.00 -8.43 19.48
C ASN A 85 -27.10 -8.70 18.45
N TRP A 86 -28.17 -9.39 18.84
CA TRP A 86 -29.30 -9.66 17.94
C TRP A 86 -29.95 -8.34 17.46
N PHE A 87 -30.24 -7.41 18.37
CA PHE A 87 -30.84 -6.12 18.02
C PHE A 87 -29.91 -5.27 17.14
N GLN A 88 -28.61 -5.25 17.43
CA GLN A 88 -27.62 -4.55 16.59
C GLN A 88 -27.61 -5.10 15.17
N ASN A 89 -27.47 -6.41 15.01
CA ASN A 89 -27.44 -7.07 13.71
C ASN A 89 -28.74 -6.87 12.94
N ARG A 90 -29.89 -6.94 13.62
CA ARG A 90 -31.21 -6.71 13.00
C ARG A 90 -31.36 -5.27 12.50
N ARG A 91 -30.90 -4.27 13.26
CA ARG A 91 -30.89 -2.85 12.85
C ARG A 91 -30.00 -2.60 11.63
N TYR A 92 -28.83 -3.25 11.58
CA TYR A 92 -27.97 -3.21 10.40
C TYR A 92 -28.67 -3.83 9.17
N ALA A 93 -29.33 -4.98 9.35
CA ALA A 93 -30.07 -5.63 8.27
C ALA A 93 -31.26 -4.78 7.76
N ILE A 94 -31.99 -4.10 8.67
CA ILE A 94 -33.09 -3.19 8.30
C ILE A 94 -32.55 -1.99 7.51
N ARG A 95 -31.44 -1.38 7.94
CA ARG A 95 -30.78 -0.27 7.21
C ARG A 95 -30.26 -0.69 5.84
N ALA A 96 -29.75 -1.91 5.73
CA ALA A 96 -29.30 -2.48 4.46
C ALA A 96 -30.48 -2.75 3.50
N LYS A 97 -31.65 -3.12 4.04
CA LYS A 97 -32.87 -3.34 3.24
C LYS A 97 -33.61 -2.05 2.87
N SER A 98 -33.66 -1.04 3.75
CA SER A 98 -34.25 0.27 3.42
C SER A 98 -33.46 1.00 2.33
N SER A 99 -32.14 0.76 2.26
CA SER A 99 -31.28 1.24 1.17
C SER A 99 -31.58 0.60 -0.20
N LYS A 100 -32.36 -0.49 -0.25
CA LYS A 100 -32.75 -1.19 -1.50
C LYS A 100 -34.13 -0.83 -2.03
N VAL A 101 -34.99 -0.14 -1.27
CA VAL A 101 -36.41 0.07 -1.63
C VAL A 101 -36.76 1.52 -2.03
N LEU A 102 -35.86 2.51 -1.88
CA LEU A 102 -36.14 3.88 -2.33
C LEU A 102 -35.88 4.07 -3.83
N GLY A 103 -36.66 3.35 -4.64
CA GLY A 103 -36.64 3.39 -6.10
C GLY A 103 -38.06 3.32 -6.63
N LYS A 104 -38.92 4.24 -6.20
CA LYS A 104 -40.15 4.74 -6.84
C LYS A 104 -40.93 5.54 -5.79
N LEU A 105 -41.15 6.84 -6.03
CA LEU A 105 -42.47 7.46 -5.94
C LEU A 105 -42.42 8.95 -6.34
N ASN A 106 -43.50 9.34 -7.01
CA ASN A 106 -43.81 10.62 -7.64
C ASN A 106 -43.75 11.83 -6.70
N VAL A 107 -43.37 12.99 -7.25
CA VAL A 107 -43.51 14.30 -6.61
C VAL A 107 -44.48 15.15 -7.44
N SER A 108 -45.57 15.59 -6.81
CA SER A 108 -46.31 16.81 -7.18
C SER A 108 -46.08 17.87 -6.08
N PRO A 109 -46.19 19.18 -6.38
CA PRO A 109 -45.34 20.20 -5.79
C PRO A 109 -46.03 21.13 -4.76
N MET A 110 -45.21 22.04 -4.20
CA MET A 110 -45.50 23.27 -3.38
C MET A 110 -45.13 23.13 -1.88
N SER A 111 -44.63 24.16 -1.17
CA SER A 111 -44.36 25.58 -1.44
C SER A 111 -43.28 26.13 -0.48
N ARG A 112 -42.60 27.21 -0.89
CA ARG A 112 -41.65 28.02 -0.10
C ARG A 112 -42.37 28.80 1.01
N ASP A 113 -41.71 29.03 2.14
CA ASP A 113 -41.69 30.37 2.73
C ASP A 113 -40.51 30.63 3.69
N ASP A 114 -40.07 31.89 3.67
CA ASP A 114 -38.95 32.50 4.40
C ASP A 114 -39.39 33.03 5.79
N SER A 115 -38.51 32.98 6.80
CA SER A 115 -38.31 34.06 7.81
C SER A 115 -37.28 33.70 8.91
N ASN A 116 -36.31 34.61 9.08
CA ASN A 116 -35.25 34.72 10.12
C ASN A 116 -35.82 35.37 11.44
N PRO A 117 -35.07 35.76 12.53
CA PRO A 117 -33.60 35.73 12.80
C PRO A 117 -33.12 35.39 14.28
N VAL A 118 -31.80 35.10 14.40
CA VAL A 118 -30.74 35.58 15.36
C VAL A 118 -30.97 35.71 16.90
N ARG A 119 -30.06 35.12 17.72
CA ARG A 119 -29.46 35.79 18.93
C ARG A 119 -28.12 35.18 19.44
N ASN A 120 -27.33 36.04 20.08
CA ASN A 120 -25.88 36.05 20.40
C ASN A 120 -25.35 35.14 21.54
N VAL A 121 -24.00 34.99 21.51
CA VAL A 121 -23.04 34.42 22.50
C VAL A 121 -22.71 35.41 23.64
N PRO A 122 -22.22 34.96 24.83
CA PRO A 122 -20.86 35.35 25.26
C PRO A 122 -20.03 34.26 26.01
N GLN A 123 -18.70 34.48 26.09
CA GLN A 123 -17.58 33.64 26.56
C GLN A 123 -17.28 33.66 28.09
N GLY A 124 -16.62 32.58 28.59
CA GLY A 124 -15.49 32.45 29.56
C GLY A 124 -15.53 33.12 30.95
N PRO A 125 -14.88 32.57 32.03
CA PRO A 125 -13.41 32.32 32.09
C PRO A 125 -12.90 31.13 32.99
N GLN A 126 -11.57 30.87 32.97
CA GLN A 126 -10.72 30.12 33.95
C GLN A 126 -9.71 31.12 34.60
N PRO A 127 -8.77 30.81 35.56
CA PRO A 127 -8.26 29.52 36.14
C PRO A 127 -8.00 29.54 37.69
N ILE A 128 -7.36 28.48 38.29
CA ILE A 128 -6.26 28.52 39.32
C ILE A 128 -5.88 27.11 39.89
N ALA A 129 -4.59 27.01 40.26
CA ALA A 129 -3.62 25.97 40.68
C ALA A 129 -3.87 24.94 41.83
N ALA A 130 -2.89 24.00 41.93
CA ALA A 130 -2.71 22.83 42.83
C ALA A 130 -2.24 23.12 44.28
N PRO A 131 -2.06 22.08 45.14
CA PRO A 131 -0.70 21.71 45.57
C PRO A 131 -0.41 20.19 45.81
N ILE A 132 0.84 19.93 46.20
CA ILE A 132 1.68 18.71 46.14
C ILE A 132 1.89 18.08 47.53
N HIS A 133 1.99 16.74 47.68
CA HIS A 133 3.09 16.02 48.38
C HIS A 133 2.99 14.48 48.32
N ALA A 134 4.17 13.86 48.17
CA ALA A 134 4.48 12.43 47.98
C ALA A 134 4.79 11.73 49.34
N PRO A 135 5.23 10.44 49.48
CA PRO A 135 6.41 9.87 48.79
C PRO A 135 6.40 8.36 48.41
N SER A 136 7.19 8.05 47.37
CA SER A 136 8.09 6.90 47.11
C SER A 136 7.69 5.45 47.44
N ALA A 137 7.64 4.62 46.39
CA ALA A 137 8.23 3.28 46.36
C ALA A 137 8.72 2.94 44.93
N GLN A 138 9.97 2.51 44.82
CA GLN A 138 10.65 2.09 43.60
C GLN A 138 10.08 0.77 43.07
N GLY A 139 9.96 0.64 41.74
CA GLY A 139 9.58 -0.62 41.10
C GLY A 139 9.54 -0.54 39.58
N SER A 140 10.71 -0.74 38.95
CA SER A 140 10.92 -1.26 37.59
C SER A 140 9.96 -0.81 36.47
N GLY A 141 10.44 0.10 35.62
CA GLY A 141 9.87 0.30 34.29
C GLY A 141 9.93 -1.00 33.47
N LYS A 142 8.80 -1.37 32.88
CA LYS A 142 8.76 -2.20 31.68
C LYS A 142 8.19 -1.35 30.56
N GLY A 143 9.09 -0.85 29.71
CA GLY A 143 8.73 -0.57 28.33
C GLY A 143 8.21 -1.85 27.71
N THR A 144 7.03 -1.80 27.11
CA THR A 144 6.54 -2.85 26.23
C THR A 144 7.45 -2.87 25.00
N SER A 145 8.43 -3.75 25.04
CA SER A 145 9.34 -4.07 23.96
C SER A 145 8.58 -4.51 22.72
N GLU A 146 8.91 -3.89 21.59
CA GLU A 146 8.72 -4.42 20.24
C GLU A 146 9.33 -5.83 20.15
N ASN A 147 8.69 -6.74 19.39
CA ASN A 147 9.02 -8.15 19.15
C ASN A 147 8.60 -9.19 20.24
N SER A 148 7.30 -9.48 20.35
CA SER A 148 6.87 -10.84 20.71
C SER A 148 6.97 -11.72 19.45
N ILE A 149 8.10 -12.41 19.29
CA ILE A 149 8.26 -13.43 18.25
C ILE A 149 7.50 -14.67 18.71
N PHE A 150 6.40 -15.01 18.04
CA PHE A 150 5.74 -16.29 18.27
C PHE A 150 6.63 -17.42 17.73
N GLU A 151 6.92 -18.42 18.56
CA GLU A 151 7.81 -19.53 18.21
C GLU A 151 7.07 -20.73 17.59
N PHE A 152 5.80 -20.91 17.96
CA PHE A 152 5.00 -22.07 17.59
C PHE A 152 3.71 -21.67 16.86
N GLU A 153 3.24 -22.59 16.01
CA GLU A 153 1.90 -22.56 15.44
C GLU A 153 1.18 -23.88 15.77
N ALA A 154 -0.15 -23.81 15.87
CA ALA A 154 -0.98 -24.96 16.16
C ALA A 154 -2.21 -25.01 15.25
N LYS A 155 -2.66 -26.22 14.93
CA LYS A 155 -3.82 -26.46 14.07
C LYS A 155 -5.09 -26.46 14.90
N SER A 156 -6.03 -25.57 14.61
CA SER A 156 -7.32 -25.53 15.29
C SER A 156 -8.18 -26.72 14.87
N GLY A 157 -8.84 -27.34 15.86
CA GLY A 157 -9.82 -28.40 15.60
C GLY A 157 -11.15 -27.89 15.05
N ARG A 158 -11.40 -26.57 15.13
CA ARG A 158 -12.67 -25.95 14.71
C ARG A 158 -12.78 -25.81 13.20
N ASP A 159 -11.70 -25.40 12.54
CA ASP A 159 -11.68 -25.07 11.11
C ASP A 159 -10.53 -25.76 10.34
N GLY A 160 -9.63 -26.45 11.04
CA GLY A 160 -8.48 -27.12 10.43
C GLY A 160 -7.38 -26.18 9.94
N ALA A 161 -7.44 -24.89 10.28
CA ALA A 161 -6.42 -23.90 9.91
C ALA A 161 -5.29 -23.82 10.95
N TRP A 162 -4.14 -23.33 10.52
CA TRP A 162 -2.98 -23.10 11.38
C TRP A 162 -2.93 -21.67 11.90
N TYR A 163 -2.72 -21.54 13.21
CA TYR A 163 -2.68 -20.27 13.93
C TYR A 163 -1.41 -20.12 14.75
N ASP A 164 -0.90 -18.89 14.87
CA ASP A 164 0.21 -18.57 15.77
C ASP A 164 -0.23 -18.82 17.23
N VAL A 165 0.62 -19.49 18.00
CA VAL A 165 0.39 -19.74 19.43
C VAL A 165 0.87 -18.55 20.24
N ALA A 166 -0.05 -17.90 20.96
CA ALA A 166 0.32 -16.87 21.93
C ALA A 166 0.86 -17.48 23.22
N ASN A 167 0.12 -18.43 23.80
CA ASN A 167 0.49 -19.07 25.06
C ASN A 167 0.09 -20.55 25.08
N PHE A 168 0.92 -21.39 25.68
CA PHE A 168 0.51 -22.70 26.19
C PHE A 168 0.07 -22.53 27.65
N LEU A 169 -1.19 -22.85 27.94
CA LEU A 169 -1.82 -22.57 29.24
C LEU A 169 -1.77 -23.76 30.19
N SER A 170 -1.87 -24.98 29.65
CA SER A 170 -1.89 -26.22 30.41
C SER A 170 -1.47 -27.40 29.54
N HIS A 171 -1.23 -28.56 30.15
CA HIS A 171 -0.93 -29.81 29.44
C HIS A 171 -1.64 -30.99 30.12
N ARG A 172 -1.94 -32.03 29.36
CA ARG A 172 -2.52 -33.30 29.85
C ARG A 172 -2.04 -34.48 29.01
N TYR A 173 -2.17 -35.68 29.56
CA TYR A 173 -1.98 -36.93 28.83
C TYR A 173 -3.32 -37.64 28.73
N LEU A 174 -3.68 -38.07 27.52
CA LEU A 174 -4.84 -38.94 27.32
C LEU A 174 -4.51 -40.38 27.72
N GLU A 175 -5.52 -41.20 27.97
CA GLU A 175 -5.35 -42.64 28.26
C GLU A 175 -4.61 -43.39 27.14
N THR A 176 -4.66 -42.86 25.91
CA THR A 176 -3.91 -43.35 24.74
C THR A 176 -2.41 -43.04 24.80
N GLY A 177 -1.93 -42.30 25.81
CA GLY A 177 -0.55 -41.85 25.95
C GLY A 177 -0.18 -40.62 25.11
N ASP A 178 -1.12 -40.07 24.35
CA ASP A 178 -0.90 -38.89 23.52
C ASP A 178 -0.89 -37.60 24.37
N PRO A 179 0.16 -36.77 24.28
CA PRO A 179 0.22 -35.50 24.99
C PRO A 179 -0.64 -34.44 24.29
N GLU A 180 -1.44 -33.72 25.07
CA GLU A 180 -2.19 -32.55 24.62
C GLU A 180 -1.82 -31.31 25.44
N VAL A 181 -1.88 -30.16 24.80
CA VAL A 181 -1.67 -28.84 25.42
C VAL A 181 -2.88 -27.96 25.19
N LEU A 182 -3.24 -27.17 26.19
CA LEU A 182 -4.25 -26.13 26.06
C LEU A 182 -3.57 -24.89 25.47
N VAL A 183 -4.01 -24.49 24.28
CA VAL A 183 -3.38 -23.44 23.47
C VAL A 183 -4.27 -22.21 23.44
N ARG A 184 -3.69 -21.04 23.70
CA ARG A 184 -4.27 -19.74 23.34
C ARG A 184 -3.66 -19.26 22.04
N PHE A 185 -4.49 -19.09 21.01
CA PHE A 185 -4.07 -18.55 19.73
C PHE A 185 -3.90 -17.03 19.78
N ALA A 186 -2.98 -16.50 18.97
CA ALA A 186 -2.74 -15.06 18.86
C ALA A 186 -3.97 -14.34 18.26
N GLY A 187 -4.49 -13.34 18.99
CA GLY A 187 -5.69 -12.58 18.59
C GLY A 187 -7.01 -13.14 19.13
N PHE A 188 -6.97 -14.28 19.84
CA PHE A 188 -8.14 -14.97 20.38
C PHE A 188 -8.28 -14.77 21.90
N GLY A 189 -9.52 -14.85 22.39
CA GLY A 189 -9.82 -14.73 23.83
C GLY A 189 -9.79 -16.07 24.57
N PRO A 190 -9.85 -16.06 25.92
CA PRO A 190 -9.86 -17.27 26.74
C PRO A 190 -10.97 -18.28 26.41
N GLU A 191 -12.10 -17.81 25.90
CA GLU A 191 -13.24 -18.64 25.48
C GLU A 191 -12.94 -19.52 24.25
N GLU A 192 -11.80 -19.28 23.62
CA GLU A 192 -11.38 -19.91 22.37
C GLU A 192 -10.08 -20.70 22.53
N ASP A 193 -9.68 -20.95 23.78
CA ASP A 193 -8.55 -21.81 24.11
C ASP A 193 -8.90 -23.27 23.73
N GLU A 194 -8.00 -23.96 23.06
CA GLU A 194 -8.25 -25.32 22.54
C GLU A 194 -7.24 -26.33 23.07
N TRP A 195 -7.70 -27.53 23.42
CA TRP A 195 -6.82 -28.67 23.65
C TRP A 195 -6.34 -29.22 22.31
N VAL A 196 -5.04 -29.21 22.11
CA VAL A 196 -4.39 -29.58 20.84
C VAL A 196 -3.39 -30.70 21.09
N ASN A 197 -3.46 -31.76 20.29
CA ASN A 197 -2.48 -32.84 20.30
C ASN A 197 -1.10 -32.33 19.87
N VAL A 198 -0.12 -32.46 20.76
CA VAL A 198 1.23 -31.90 20.55
C VAL A 198 1.91 -32.54 19.33
N ARG A 199 1.79 -33.87 19.17
CA ARG A 199 2.50 -34.60 18.12
C ARG A 199 1.95 -34.35 16.72
N LYS A 200 0.64 -34.12 16.62
CA LYS A 200 -0.07 -34.01 15.35
C LYS A 200 -0.30 -32.57 14.91
N HIS A 201 -0.51 -31.67 15.87
CA HIS A 201 -1.14 -30.37 15.62
C HIS A 201 -0.39 -29.19 16.25
N VAL A 202 0.83 -29.39 16.77
CA VAL A 202 1.71 -28.30 17.22
C VAL A 202 3.05 -28.44 16.52
N ARG A 203 3.57 -27.34 15.97
CA ARG A 203 4.87 -27.33 15.29
C ARG A 203 5.56 -25.98 15.39
N GLN A 204 6.84 -25.94 15.03
CA GLN A 204 7.56 -24.68 14.88
C GLN A 204 6.88 -23.83 13.79
N ARG A 205 6.80 -22.53 14.06
CA ARG A 205 6.11 -21.56 13.22
C ARG A 205 6.67 -21.50 11.80
N SER A 206 5.79 -21.52 10.80
CA SER A 206 6.13 -21.33 9.40
C SER A 206 6.53 -19.87 9.13
N LEU A 207 7.59 -19.67 8.35
CA LEU A 207 8.15 -18.36 8.06
C LEU A 207 7.68 -17.86 6.68
N PRO A 208 7.30 -16.58 6.53
CA PRO A 208 6.97 -16.03 5.21
C PRO A 208 8.11 -16.26 4.22
N CYS A 209 7.80 -16.72 3.00
CA CYS A 209 8.81 -16.96 1.98
C CYS A 209 9.19 -15.64 1.29
N GLU A 210 10.48 -15.28 1.31
CA GLU A 210 11.00 -14.11 0.62
C GLU A 210 11.46 -14.43 -0.81
N SER A 211 11.51 -13.43 -1.69
CA SER A 211 11.88 -13.65 -3.11
C SER A 211 13.27 -14.24 -3.29
N SER A 212 14.21 -13.89 -2.41
CA SER A 212 15.57 -14.46 -2.37
C SER A 212 15.62 -15.90 -1.84
N GLU A 213 14.58 -16.34 -1.14
CA GLU A 213 14.50 -17.67 -0.50
C GLU A 213 13.61 -18.63 -1.30
N CYS A 214 12.87 -18.14 -2.30
CA CYS A 214 11.98 -18.91 -3.18
C CYS A 214 12.69 -20.11 -3.81
N VAL A 215 13.98 -19.99 -4.12
CA VAL A 215 14.81 -21.06 -4.70
C VAL A 215 14.98 -22.28 -3.80
N ALA A 216 14.70 -22.15 -2.49
CA ALA A 216 14.78 -23.25 -1.53
C ALA A 216 13.48 -24.06 -1.42
N VAL A 217 12.38 -23.56 -1.99
CA VAL A 217 11.09 -24.23 -2.05
C VAL A 217 10.99 -25.02 -3.35
N LEU A 218 10.84 -26.34 -3.27
CA LEU A 218 10.88 -27.24 -4.41
C LEU A 218 9.53 -27.97 -4.62
N PRO A 219 9.25 -28.46 -5.84
CA PRO A 219 8.14 -29.37 -6.07
C PRO A 219 8.19 -30.58 -5.12
N GLY A 220 7.06 -30.89 -4.50
CA GLY A 220 6.88 -31.91 -3.48
C GLY A 220 6.91 -31.38 -2.04
N ASP A 221 7.48 -30.19 -1.80
CA ASP A 221 7.56 -29.63 -0.44
C ASP A 221 6.17 -29.36 0.15
N LEU A 222 6.04 -29.64 1.44
CA LEU A 222 4.90 -29.21 2.25
C LEU A 222 5.16 -27.76 2.68
N ILE A 223 4.23 -26.86 2.38
CA ILE A 223 4.28 -25.45 2.76
C ILE A 223 3.01 -25.06 3.52
N LEU A 224 3.07 -23.92 4.21
CA LEU A 224 1.86 -23.29 4.74
C LEU A 224 1.42 -22.21 3.74
N CYS A 225 0.21 -22.36 3.20
CA CYS A 225 -0.31 -21.50 2.16
C CYS A 225 -1.58 -20.77 2.61
N PHE A 226 -1.64 -19.48 2.31
CA PHE A 226 -2.82 -18.66 2.54
C PHE A 226 -3.89 -18.95 1.48
N GLN A 227 -5.14 -19.12 1.87
CA GLN A 227 -6.28 -19.34 0.99
C GLN A 227 -7.38 -18.33 1.28
N GLU A 228 -7.87 -17.64 0.25
CA GLU A 228 -8.95 -16.66 0.34
C GLU A 228 -10.25 -17.29 -0.16
N GLY A 229 -11.20 -17.52 0.76
CA GLY A 229 -12.55 -17.97 0.46
C GLY A 229 -13.57 -16.82 0.46
N LYS A 230 -14.83 -17.13 0.11
CA LYS A 230 -15.92 -16.14 0.06
C LYS A 230 -16.27 -15.53 1.43
N GLU A 231 -16.04 -16.27 2.50
CA GLU A 231 -16.41 -15.87 3.88
C GLU A 231 -15.23 -15.86 4.86
N GLN A 232 -14.06 -16.39 4.46
CA GLN A 232 -12.90 -16.55 5.35
C GLN A 232 -11.58 -16.45 4.57
N ALA A 233 -10.50 -16.08 5.26
CA ALA A 233 -9.15 -16.07 4.69
C ALA A 233 -8.17 -16.68 5.72
N LEU A 234 -7.71 -17.90 5.46
CA LEU A 234 -7.06 -18.78 6.44
C LEU A 234 -5.77 -19.41 5.89
N TYR A 235 -4.95 -19.98 6.76
CA TYR A 235 -3.71 -20.68 6.41
C TYR A 235 -3.87 -22.19 6.53
N PHE A 236 -3.56 -22.90 5.44
CA PHE A 236 -3.65 -24.37 5.36
C PHE A 236 -2.35 -24.97 4.84
N ASP A 237 -2.13 -26.24 5.16
CA ASP A 237 -1.04 -26.99 4.53
C ASP A 237 -1.33 -27.21 3.04
N ALA A 238 -0.31 -27.05 2.22
CA ALA A 238 -0.37 -27.33 0.79
C ALA A 238 0.93 -27.96 0.28
N HIS A 239 0.83 -28.81 -0.73
CA HIS A 239 1.99 -29.34 -1.44
C HIS A 239 2.29 -28.51 -2.69
N VAL A 240 3.56 -28.20 -2.91
CA VAL A 240 4.02 -27.55 -4.14
C VAL A 240 4.02 -28.58 -5.26
N LEU A 241 3.27 -28.36 -6.34
CA LEU A 241 3.24 -29.25 -7.50
C LEU A 241 4.25 -28.80 -8.56
N MET A 242 4.35 -27.50 -8.81
CA MET A 242 5.21 -26.92 -9.84
C MET A 242 5.58 -25.48 -9.50
N LEU A 243 6.80 -25.08 -9.89
CA LEU A 243 7.27 -23.71 -9.89
C LEU A 243 7.09 -23.13 -11.30
N LYS A 244 6.50 -21.94 -11.40
CA LYS A 244 6.43 -21.20 -12.67
C LYS A 244 7.42 -20.04 -12.60
N ASP A 245 8.65 -20.29 -13.07
CA ASP A 245 9.84 -19.45 -12.89
C ASP A 245 9.71 -18.01 -13.43
N GLU A 246 8.86 -17.78 -14.44
CA GLU A 246 8.76 -16.45 -15.08
C GLU A 246 8.09 -15.38 -14.21
N ASP A 247 7.28 -15.76 -13.22
CA ASP A 247 6.48 -14.83 -12.40
C ASP A 247 6.52 -15.13 -10.86
N MET A 248 7.41 -16.03 -10.39
CA MET A 248 7.44 -16.50 -8.99
C MET A 248 6.06 -16.98 -8.48
N MET A 249 5.34 -17.70 -9.33
CA MET A 249 4.04 -18.29 -9.00
C MET A 249 4.19 -19.79 -8.70
N PHE A 250 3.43 -20.27 -7.73
CA PHE A 250 3.44 -21.67 -7.29
C PHE A 250 2.10 -22.31 -7.65
N LEU A 251 2.14 -23.45 -8.35
CA LEU A 251 0.97 -24.33 -8.39
C LEU A 251 0.99 -25.17 -7.12
N VAL A 252 -0.02 -25.01 -6.28
CA VAL A 252 -0.13 -25.70 -4.99
C VAL A 252 -1.40 -26.55 -4.93
N ARG A 253 -1.34 -27.66 -4.20
CA ARG A 253 -2.51 -28.48 -3.85
C ARG A 253 -2.74 -28.46 -2.36
N TYR A 254 -3.90 -27.97 -1.92
CA TYR A 254 -4.25 -27.88 -0.50
C TYR A 254 -4.55 -29.26 0.08
N VAL A 255 -3.99 -29.55 1.26
CA VAL A 255 -4.12 -30.87 1.90
C VAL A 255 -5.56 -31.13 2.38
N HIS A 256 -6.25 -30.09 2.83
CA HIS A 256 -7.56 -30.21 3.49
C HIS A 256 -8.72 -30.52 2.52
N ASP A 257 -8.70 -30.00 1.30
CA ASP A 257 -9.79 -30.13 0.32
C ASP A 257 -9.32 -30.66 -1.06
N GLN A 258 -8.02 -30.90 -1.24
CA GLN A 258 -7.40 -31.34 -2.50
C GLN A 258 -7.55 -30.34 -3.66
N SER A 259 -7.95 -29.10 -3.38
CA SER A 259 -8.04 -28.06 -4.41
C SER A 259 -6.66 -27.64 -4.91
N GLU A 260 -6.56 -27.29 -6.19
CA GLU A 260 -5.34 -26.76 -6.80
C GLU A 260 -5.51 -25.28 -7.12
N GLU A 261 -4.54 -24.47 -6.72
CA GLU A 261 -4.54 -23.03 -6.98
C GLU A 261 -3.14 -22.59 -7.43
N ILE A 262 -3.09 -21.65 -8.38
CA ILE A 262 -1.85 -20.94 -8.71
C ILE A 262 -1.77 -19.72 -7.80
N VAL A 263 -0.81 -19.73 -6.88
CA VAL A 263 -0.66 -18.71 -5.84
C VAL A 263 0.62 -17.89 -6.03
N PRO A 264 0.59 -16.57 -5.78
CA PRO A 264 1.80 -15.75 -5.76
C PRO A 264 2.62 -16.00 -4.49
N LEU A 265 3.93 -15.74 -4.56
CA LEU A 265 4.89 -15.87 -3.44
C LEU A 265 4.37 -15.32 -2.10
N ARG A 266 3.67 -14.18 -2.09
CA ARG A 266 3.13 -13.56 -0.87
C ARG A 266 2.16 -14.44 -0.06
N LYS A 267 1.56 -15.47 -0.68
CA LYS A 267 0.67 -16.43 -0.02
C LYS A 267 1.43 -17.62 0.59
N VAL A 268 2.74 -17.75 0.31
CA VAL A 268 3.54 -18.92 0.65
C VAL A 268 4.38 -18.66 1.90
N CYS A 269 4.30 -19.57 2.87
CA CYS A 269 5.16 -19.61 4.03
C CYS A 269 5.95 -20.93 4.03
N ARG A 270 7.28 -20.83 4.13
CA ARG A 270 8.19 -21.95 4.18
C ARG A 270 8.21 -22.60 5.57
N ARG A 271 8.57 -23.87 5.56
CA ARG A 271 8.67 -24.73 6.73
C ARG A 271 10.09 -24.69 7.30
N PRO A 272 10.30 -24.46 8.61
CA PRO A 272 11.64 -24.45 9.22
C PRO A 272 12.45 -25.73 8.93
N GLU A 273 11.77 -26.86 8.73
CA GLU A 273 12.39 -28.15 8.39
C GLU A 273 13.11 -28.13 7.03
N THR A 274 12.81 -27.15 6.17
CA THR A 274 13.45 -26.96 4.85
C THR A 274 14.60 -25.94 4.89
N ASP A 275 14.87 -25.30 6.03
CA ASP A 275 15.86 -24.22 6.15
C ASP A 275 17.31 -24.68 5.97
N TYR A 276 17.60 -25.97 6.15
CA TYR A 276 18.94 -26.51 5.87
C TYR A 276 19.36 -26.27 4.41
N ARG A 277 18.40 -26.19 3.46
CA ARG A 277 18.68 -25.87 2.05
C ARG A 277 19.13 -24.43 1.88
N LEU A 278 18.55 -23.50 2.64
CA LEU A 278 19.01 -22.10 2.69
C LEU A 278 20.41 -22.00 3.28
N GLN A 279 20.69 -22.74 4.35
CA GLN A 279 22.03 -22.79 4.93
C GLN A 279 23.06 -23.35 3.95
N GLN A 280 22.72 -24.42 3.20
CA GLN A 280 23.58 -24.94 2.14
C GLN A 280 23.78 -23.94 1.00
N LEU A 281 22.71 -23.25 0.57
CA LEU A 281 22.79 -22.23 -0.49
C LEU A 281 23.67 -21.05 -0.05
N HIS A 282 23.55 -20.64 1.22
CA HIS A 282 24.40 -19.61 1.81
C HIS A 282 25.85 -20.08 1.93
N ALA A 283 26.09 -21.31 2.38
CA ALA A 283 27.42 -21.89 2.49
C ALA A 283 28.11 -22.05 1.12
N VAL A 284 27.37 -22.44 0.07
CA VAL A 284 27.87 -22.51 -1.31
C VAL A 284 28.20 -21.12 -1.83
N ASN A 285 27.34 -20.13 -1.57
CA ASN A 285 27.61 -18.74 -1.95
C ASN A 285 28.79 -18.14 -1.19
N GLU A 286 28.96 -18.48 0.09
CA GLU A 286 30.11 -18.07 0.91
C GLU A 286 31.39 -18.77 0.47
N ALA A 287 31.34 -20.06 0.12
CA ALA A 287 32.46 -20.81 -0.42
C ALA A 287 32.87 -20.29 -1.81
N ALA A 288 31.91 -20.00 -2.69
CA ALA A 288 32.15 -19.37 -3.98
C ALA A 288 32.71 -17.95 -3.83
N SER A 289 32.24 -17.19 -2.83
CA SER A 289 32.80 -15.87 -2.50
C SER A 289 34.19 -15.97 -1.89
N ALA A 290 34.49 -17.02 -1.13
CA ALA A 290 35.81 -17.31 -0.56
C ALA A 290 36.80 -17.80 -1.63
N GLU A 291 36.35 -18.59 -2.61
CA GLU A 291 37.14 -18.97 -3.79
C GLU A 291 37.36 -17.79 -4.73
N GLN A 292 36.36 -16.93 -4.96
CA GLN A 292 36.54 -15.66 -5.66
C GLN A 292 37.51 -14.74 -4.93
N LYS A 293 37.43 -14.64 -3.59
CA LYS A 293 38.40 -13.90 -2.79
C LYS A 293 39.80 -14.51 -2.88
N LYS A 294 39.95 -15.84 -2.85
CA LYS A 294 41.25 -16.53 -3.05
C LYS A 294 41.79 -16.34 -4.46
N MET A 295 40.95 -16.38 -5.50
CA MET A 295 41.34 -16.08 -6.89
C MET A 295 41.75 -14.61 -7.04
N MET A 296 40.99 -13.66 -6.47
CA MET A 296 41.34 -12.24 -6.45
C MET A 296 42.63 -11.96 -5.67
N GLN A 297 42.88 -12.68 -4.57
CA GLN A 297 44.08 -12.51 -3.73
C GLN A 297 45.32 -13.16 -4.38
N LYS A 298 45.13 -14.25 -5.13
CA LYS A 298 46.20 -14.88 -5.95
C LYS A 298 46.55 -14.02 -7.18
N GLN A 299 45.59 -13.26 -7.70
CA GLN A 299 45.79 -12.31 -8.80
C GLN A 299 46.36 -10.96 -8.31
N GLN A 300 46.10 -10.57 -7.06
CA GLN A 300 46.72 -9.40 -6.40
C GLN A 300 48.20 -9.59 -6.03
N ASN A 301 48.67 -10.83 -5.80
CA ASN A 301 50.07 -11.09 -5.46
C ASN A 301 51.01 -11.15 -6.67
N THR A 302 50.50 -11.16 -7.90
CA THR A 302 51.33 -11.12 -9.13
C THR A 302 51.41 -9.73 -9.77
N ASP A 303 50.46 -8.83 -9.47
CA ASP A 303 50.46 -7.46 -9.99
C ASP A 303 50.75 -6.45 -8.87
N ALA A 304 51.94 -6.55 -8.27
CA ALA A 304 52.51 -5.51 -7.43
C ALA A 304 52.97 -4.31 -8.26
N ALA A 305 52.01 -3.60 -8.89
CA ALA A 305 52.13 -2.20 -9.32
C ALA A 305 50.79 -1.70 -9.92
N SER A 306 49.73 -1.50 -9.11
CA SER A 306 48.64 -0.62 -9.54
C SER A 306 47.98 0.12 -8.37
N ALA A 307 47.61 1.36 -8.64
CA ALA A 307 47.23 2.44 -7.73
C ALA A 307 46.06 2.12 -6.77
N PRO A 308 45.95 2.82 -5.62
CA PRO A 308 44.85 2.62 -4.67
C PRO A 308 43.48 2.85 -5.33
N GLN A 309 42.52 1.96 -5.06
CA GLN A 309 41.10 2.17 -5.39
C GLN A 309 40.64 3.50 -4.78
N ARG A 310 40.48 4.52 -5.63
CA ARG A 310 39.97 5.83 -5.23
C ARG A 310 38.48 5.73 -4.91
N PHE A 311 38.14 5.65 -3.63
CA PHE A 311 36.78 5.94 -3.18
C PHE A 311 36.49 7.42 -3.45
N VAL A 312 35.44 7.71 -4.22
CA VAL A 312 35.03 9.09 -4.46
C VAL A 312 34.35 9.62 -3.20
N THR A 313 35.05 10.49 -2.48
CA THR A 313 34.58 11.08 -1.21
C THR A 313 33.74 12.35 -1.41
N SER A 314 33.82 12.98 -2.59
CA SER A 314 33.06 14.19 -2.93
C SER A 314 32.58 14.20 -4.39
N CYS A 315 31.53 14.95 -4.67
CA CYS A 315 30.94 15.06 -6.01
C CYS A 315 30.31 16.44 -6.26
N ARG A 316 30.09 16.76 -7.54
CA ARG A 316 29.31 17.93 -7.95
C ARG A 316 27.82 17.61 -7.79
N ALA A 317 27.06 18.46 -7.11
CA ALA A 317 25.62 18.31 -6.92
C ALA A 317 24.89 19.65 -7.02
N VAL A 318 23.63 19.63 -7.43
CA VAL A 318 22.75 20.80 -7.38
C VAL A 318 22.00 20.78 -6.06
N VAL A 319 22.22 21.80 -5.24
CA VAL A 319 21.56 21.91 -3.94
C VAL A 319 20.53 23.03 -3.91
N LEU A 320 19.49 22.80 -3.15
CA LEU A 320 18.47 23.74 -2.74
C LEU A 320 18.75 24.15 -1.30
N PRO A 321 19.40 25.29 -1.04
CA PRO A 321 19.74 25.75 0.30
C PRO A 321 18.53 26.35 1.04
N ARG A 322 17.56 26.91 0.30
CA ARG A 322 16.33 27.53 0.79
C ARG A 322 15.27 27.49 -0.31
N PHE A 323 14.00 27.53 0.08
CA PHE A 323 12.90 27.68 -0.88
C PHE A 323 12.95 29.06 -1.57
N GLY A 324 12.50 29.16 -2.82
CA GLY A 324 12.49 30.43 -3.57
C GLY A 324 12.09 30.27 -5.04
N GLY A 325 12.62 31.11 -5.95
CA GLY A 325 12.57 30.93 -7.41
C GLY A 325 13.78 30.12 -7.93
N PRO A 326 13.88 29.82 -9.24
CA PRO A 326 14.95 28.97 -9.77
C PRO A 326 16.37 29.44 -9.42
N GLU A 327 16.54 30.75 -9.19
CA GLU A 327 17.80 31.41 -8.81
C GLU A 327 18.40 30.92 -7.48
N VAL A 328 17.64 30.20 -6.66
CA VAL A 328 18.14 29.67 -5.38
C VAL A 328 18.96 28.38 -5.53
N LEU A 329 18.94 27.74 -6.70
CA LEU A 329 19.67 26.49 -6.93
C LEU A 329 21.18 26.77 -7.04
N GLU A 330 21.97 26.03 -6.29
CA GLU A 330 23.43 26.17 -6.26
C GLU A 330 24.11 24.90 -6.77
N LEU A 331 24.93 25.01 -7.81
CA LEU A 331 25.85 23.94 -8.20
C LEU A 331 27.08 23.95 -7.28
N ARG A 332 27.20 22.96 -6.40
CA ARG A 332 28.33 22.83 -5.48
C ARG A 332 29.29 21.75 -5.98
N PRO A 333 30.61 22.03 -6.08
CA PRO A 333 31.53 21.09 -6.72
C PRO A 333 32.01 19.94 -5.83
N ASN A 334 31.99 20.14 -4.51
CA ASN A 334 32.58 19.25 -3.50
C ASN A 334 31.58 18.88 -2.41
N VAL A 335 30.44 18.29 -2.79
CA VAL A 335 29.47 17.75 -1.84
C VAL A 335 29.89 16.34 -1.42
N ASN A 336 29.98 16.09 -0.12
CA ASN A 336 30.40 14.80 0.42
C ASN A 336 29.49 13.67 -0.08
N VAL A 337 30.11 12.61 -0.59
CA VAL A 337 29.45 11.35 -0.86
C VAL A 337 29.35 10.61 0.47
N PRO A 338 28.14 10.33 0.99
CA PRO A 338 28.01 9.71 2.31
C PRO A 338 28.08 8.19 2.22
N ASP A 339 28.37 7.58 3.37
CA ASP A 339 28.67 6.17 3.50
C ASP A 339 27.57 5.26 2.93
N LEU A 340 28.02 4.22 2.22
CA LEU A 340 27.17 3.21 1.61
C LEU A 340 26.71 2.22 2.68
N LYS A 341 25.39 2.08 2.90
CA LYS A 341 24.87 1.06 3.84
C LYS A 341 24.79 -0.31 3.15
N PRO A 342 24.69 -1.41 3.92
CA PRO A 342 24.72 -2.77 3.37
C PRO A 342 23.67 -3.06 2.30
N HIS A 343 22.48 -2.45 2.36
CA HIS A 343 21.36 -2.69 1.43
C HIS A 343 21.23 -1.65 0.32
N GLU A 344 22.31 -0.92 0.00
CA GLU A 344 22.24 0.20 -0.92
C GLU A 344 23.28 0.09 -2.02
N VAL A 345 23.02 0.79 -3.12
CA VAL A 345 23.98 0.96 -4.21
C VAL A 345 24.33 2.42 -4.37
N LEU A 346 25.57 2.67 -4.76
CA LEU A 346 26.04 3.97 -5.21
C LEU A 346 26.04 3.96 -6.73
N VAL A 347 25.42 4.96 -7.36
CA VAL A 347 25.30 5.07 -8.81
C VAL A 347 26.03 6.31 -9.31
N ARG A 348 26.97 6.14 -10.23
CA ARG A 348 27.53 7.23 -11.03
C ARG A 348 26.47 7.72 -12.00
N THR A 349 25.65 8.66 -11.54
CA THR A 349 24.59 9.27 -12.33
C THR A 349 25.15 9.96 -13.56
N ARG A 350 24.60 9.65 -14.72
CA ARG A 350 24.92 10.27 -16.02
C ARG A 350 23.88 11.30 -16.43
N ALA A 351 22.61 11.05 -16.08
CA ALA A 351 21.51 11.89 -16.48
C ALA A 351 20.45 11.99 -15.38
N VAL A 352 19.87 13.18 -15.26
CA VAL A 352 18.78 13.47 -14.34
C VAL A 352 17.63 14.22 -15.00
N SER A 353 16.35 13.98 -14.69
CA SER A 353 15.23 14.81 -15.11
C SER A 353 14.73 15.79 -14.07
N ILE A 354 14.02 16.79 -14.61
CA ILE A 354 13.31 17.80 -13.86
C ILE A 354 11.81 17.59 -14.05
N ASN A 355 11.14 17.22 -12.96
CA ASN A 355 9.71 16.98 -12.91
C ASN A 355 8.95 18.22 -12.38
N PRO A 356 7.64 18.35 -12.67
CA PRO A 356 6.81 19.41 -12.07
C PRO A 356 6.78 19.38 -10.54
N LEU A 357 7.10 18.24 -9.91
CA LEU A 357 7.22 18.15 -8.47
C LEU A 357 8.50 18.85 -7.97
N ASP A 358 9.61 18.75 -8.70
CA ASP A 358 10.88 19.38 -8.32
C ASP A 358 10.74 20.91 -8.27
N THR A 359 10.07 21.50 -9.25
CA THR A 359 9.79 22.95 -9.29
C THR A 359 8.88 23.38 -8.14
N ARG A 360 7.81 22.62 -7.86
CA ARG A 360 6.90 22.89 -6.73
C ARG A 360 7.60 22.76 -5.37
N MET A 361 8.40 21.72 -5.17
CA MET A 361 9.18 21.54 -3.94
C MET A 361 10.15 22.69 -3.74
N ARG A 362 10.89 23.06 -4.80
CA ARG A 362 11.80 24.21 -4.82
C ARG A 362 11.10 25.53 -4.45
N SER A 363 9.86 25.72 -4.90
CA SER A 363 9.04 26.90 -4.59
C SER A 363 8.33 26.84 -3.22
N GLY A 364 8.51 25.78 -2.43
CA GLY A 364 7.99 25.67 -1.06
C GLY A 364 6.80 24.72 -0.86
N TYR A 365 6.42 23.92 -1.85
CA TYR A 365 5.44 22.85 -1.66
C TYR A 365 6.04 21.71 -0.82
N GLY A 366 5.35 21.31 0.24
CA GLY A 366 5.83 20.38 1.26
C GLY A 366 6.83 20.99 2.23
N ARG A 367 6.91 22.32 2.32
CA ARG A 367 7.83 23.05 3.21
C ARG A 367 7.80 22.51 4.64
N SER A 368 6.63 22.21 5.20
CA SER A 368 6.52 21.66 6.57
C SER A 368 7.26 20.34 6.77
N ILE A 369 7.51 19.60 5.70
CA ILE A 369 8.22 18.30 5.71
C ILE A 369 9.70 18.51 5.34
N PHE A 370 9.98 19.40 4.39
CA PHE A 370 11.29 19.51 3.74
C PHE A 370 12.19 20.59 4.33
N GLU A 371 11.65 21.60 5.02
CA GLU A 371 12.44 22.68 5.63
C GLU A 371 13.49 22.16 6.63
N PRO A 372 13.19 21.19 7.51
CA PRO A 372 14.20 20.61 8.40
C PRO A 372 15.30 19.80 7.69
N LEU A 373 15.14 19.53 6.39
CA LEU A 373 16.06 18.72 5.58
C LEU A 373 16.97 19.55 4.66
N LEU A 374 16.84 20.88 4.68
CA LEU A 374 17.71 21.77 3.90
C LEU A 374 19.17 21.76 4.44
N PRO A 375 20.19 21.88 3.56
CA PRO A 375 20.10 21.98 2.11
C PRO A 375 19.73 20.64 1.44
N LEU A 376 18.80 20.69 0.49
CA LEU A 376 18.28 19.53 -0.23
C LEU A 376 18.96 19.30 -1.57
N ILE A 377 19.01 18.07 -2.05
CA ILE A 377 19.41 17.73 -3.41
C ILE A 377 18.14 17.28 -4.17
N LEU A 378 17.78 17.99 -5.24
CA LEU A 378 16.54 17.79 -6.00
C LEU A 378 16.66 16.73 -7.11
N GLY A 379 15.53 16.36 -7.71
CA GLY A 379 15.40 15.34 -8.76
C GLY A 379 14.92 14.00 -8.20
N ARG A 380 13.96 13.32 -8.86
CA ARG A 380 13.23 12.14 -8.33
C ARG A 380 13.39 10.77 -9.03
N ASP A 381 14.07 10.68 -10.14
CA ASP A 381 14.49 9.49 -10.90
C ASP A 381 15.98 9.07 -10.62
N ILE A 382 16.76 8.36 -11.48
CA ILE A 382 18.26 8.29 -11.68
C ILE A 382 18.59 7.43 -12.90
N SER A 383 19.66 7.74 -13.64
CA SER A 383 20.21 6.82 -14.64
C SER A 383 21.72 6.97 -14.69
N GLY A 384 22.40 5.84 -14.77
CA GLY A 384 23.84 5.80 -14.73
C GLY A 384 24.33 4.40 -14.45
N GLU A 385 25.49 4.32 -13.83
CA GLU A 385 26.23 3.07 -13.66
C GLU A 385 26.46 2.80 -12.17
N VAL A 386 26.29 1.57 -11.71
CA VAL A 386 26.60 1.20 -10.33
C VAL A 386 28.10 1.41 -10.07
N ALA A 387 28.41 2.34 -9.19
CA ALA A 387 29.77 2.68 -8.76
C ALA A 387 30.21 1.87 -7.53
N ALA A 388 29.29 1.48 -6.67
CA ALA A 388 29.56 0.62 -5.51
C ALA A 388 28.28 -0.09 -5.05
N VAL A 389 28.43 -1.23 -4.38
CA VAL A 389 27.34 -2.04 -3.82
C VAL A 389 27.61 -2.30 -2.34
N GLY A 390 26.57 -2.21 -1.51
CA GLY A 390 26.64 -2.62 -0.11
C GLY A 390 26.66 -4.14 0.02
N ASP A 391 27.19 -4.63 1.14
CA ASP A 391 27.48 -6.06 1.36
C ASP A 391 26.24 -6.98 1.28
N SER A 392 25.05 -6.44 1.54
CA SER A 392 23.77 -7.16 1.54
C SER A 392 23.00 -6.99 0.23
N VAL A 393 23.53 -6.25 -0.75
CA VAL A 393 22.90 -6.15 -2.07
C VAL A 393 23.12 -7.45 -2.84
N ARG A 394 22.06 -7.94 -3.48
CA ARG A 394 22.07 -9.09 -4.38
C ARG A 394 21.41 -8.67 -5.69
N GLY A 395 21.88 -9.21 -6.82
CA GLY A 395 21.31 -8.96 -8.15
C GLY A 395 21.77 -7.68 -8.86
N LEU A 396 22.70 -6.91 -8.28
CA LEU A 396 23.36 -5.79 -8.94
C LEU A 396 24.88 -5.87 -8.79
N SER A 397 25.59 -5.53 -9.86
CA SER A 397 27.05 -5.53 -9.89
C SER A 397 27.62 -4.14 -10.19
N ILE A 398 28.83 -3.86 -9.70
CA ILE A 398 29.58 -2.65 -10.08
C ILE A 398 29.76 -2.64 -11.60
N GLY A 399 29.58 -1.48 -12.23
CA GLY A 399 29.60 -1.30 -13.69
C GLY A 399 28.25 -1.50 -14.37
N GLN A 400 27.24 -2.02 -13.67
CA GLN A 400 25.93 -2.26 -14.27
C GLN A 400 25.19 -0.95 -14.53
N GLU A 401 24.62 -0.82 -15.74
CA GLU A 401 23.73 0.29 -16.08
C GLU A 401 22.38 0.12 -15.38
N VAL A 402 21.92 1.18 -14.71
CA VAL A 402 20.71 1.18 -13.91
C VAL A 402 19.93 2.47 -14.11
N PHE A 403 18.61 2.37 -13.95
CA PHE A 403 17.74 3.51 -13.73
C PHE A 403 16.84 3.24 -12.52
N GLY A 404 16.30 4.28 -11.88
CA GLY A 404 15.44 4.10 -10.71
C GLY A 404 14.69 5.37 -10.30
N ALA A 405 13.71 5.25 -9.41
CA ALA A 405 12.94 6.36 -8.86
C ALA A 405 13.19 6.49 -7.35
N LEU A 406 13.34 7.73 -6.89
CA LEU A 406 13.63 8.11 -5.51
C LEU A 406 12.40 8.73 -4.84
N HIS A 407 12.07 8.23 -3.64
CA HIS A 407 10.97 8.75 -2.83
C HIS A 407 11.15 10.25 -2.54
N PRO A 408 10.10 11.09 -2.45
CA PRO A 408 10.23 12.54 -2.21
C PRO A 408 11.06 12.94 -0.98
N THR A 409 11.06 12.14 0.09
CA THR A 409 11.89 12.36 1.28
C THR A 409 13.30 11.78 1.18
N ALA A 410 13.61 11.05 0.11
CA ALA A 410 14.97 10.60 -0.17
C ALA A 410 15.77 11.80 -0.71
N VAL A 411 16.74 12.27 0.07
CA VAL A 411 17.65 13.36 -0.32
C VAL A 411 18.63 12.83 -1.37
N ARG A 412 18.30 12.80 -2.67
CA ARG A 412 19.23 12.65 -3.81
C ARG A 412 18.57 12.64 -5.22
N GLU A 413 19.41 12.97 -6.21
CA GLU A 413 19.26 13.27 -7.66
C GLU A 413 18.96 12.10 -8.60
N ALA A 414 18.73 12.32 -9.93
CA ALA A 414 17.68 11.56 -10.64
C ALA A 414 17.25 11.66 -12.17
N SER A 415 17.17 10.61 -13.05
CA SER A 415 16.71 10.34 -14.49
C SER A 415 15.30 10.75 -14.97
N VAL A 416 14.72 10.18 -16.03
CA VAL A 416 13.55 10.66 -16.78
C VAL A 416 12.34 9.70 -16.76
N ILE A 417 12.58 8.39 -16.76
CA ILE A 417 11.53 7.38 -17.00
C ILE A 417 10.81 6.93 -15.71
N PRO A 418 11.52 6.53 -14.65
CA PRO A 418 10.89 5.75 -13.59
C PRO A 418 9.85 6.50 -12.76
N PHE A 419 9.98 7.80 -12.49
CA PHE A 419 9.03 8.57 -11.70
C PHE A 419 7.70 8.70 -12.42
N ALA A 420 7.74 9.14 -13.69
CA ALA A 420 6.55 9.35 -14.49
C ALA A 420 5.83 8.03 -14.75
N ALA A 421 6.57 7.01 -15.19
CA ALA A 421 6.03 5.70 -15.47
C ALA A 421 5.52 4.99 -14.21
N LEU A 422 6.23 5.07 -13.08
CA LEU A 422 5.80 4.44 -11.82
C LEU A 422 4.58 5.14 -11.24
N THR A 423 4.47 6.47 -11.40
CA THR A 423 3.27 7.20 -10.99
C THR A 423 2.05 6.72 -11.78
N ALA A 424 2.17 6.60 -13.11
CA ALA A 424 1.11 6.08 -13.97
C ALA A 424 0.76 4.61 -13.66
N TRP A 425 1.78 3.76 -13.52
CA TRP A 425 1.63 2.35 -13.19
C TRP A 425 0.86 2.16 -11.89
N ARG A 426 1.21 2.91 -10.83
CA ARG A 426 0.51 2.81 -9.54
C ARG A 426 -0.95 3.20 -9.65
N ALA A 427 -1.26 4.32 -10.33
CA ALA A 427 -2.64 4.73 -10.52
C ALA A 427 -3.45 3.63 -11.23
N LEU A 428 -2.94 3.14 -12.35
CA LEU A 428 -3.68 2.26 -13.24
C LEU A 428 -3.72 0.81 -12.74
N LYS A 429 -2.57 0.23 -12.40
CA LYS A 429 -2.42 -1.19 -12.07
C LYS A 429 -2.65 -1.47 -10.58
N SER A 430 -2.14 -0.61 -9.70
CA SER A 430 -2.28 -0.82 -8.25
C SER A 430 -3.62 -0.30 -7.70
N THR A 431 -4.05 0.88 -8.14
CA THR A 431 -5.29 1.52 -7.64
C THR A 431 -6.52 1.12 -8.45
N ALA A 432 -6.59 1.44 -9.75
CA ALA A 432 -7.74 1.12 -10.58
C ALA A 432 -7.80 -0.36 -11.02
N ARG A 433 -6.69 -1.10 -10.90
CA ARG A 433 -6.56 -2.51 -11.31
C ARG A 433 -7.11 -2.74 -12.71
N ILE A 434 -6.67 -1.90 -13.66
CA ILE A 434 -7.16 -1.96 -15.03
C ILE A 434 -6.93 -3.35 -15.65
N ALA A 435 -7.91 -3.80 -16.41
CA ALA A 435 -7.92 -5.10 -17.07
C ALA A 435 -8.19 -4.94 -18.58
N GLU A 436 -7.84 -5.98 -19.33
CA GLU A 436 -8.07 -6.03 -20.78
C GLU A 436 -9.54 -5.71 -21.13
N GLY A 437 -9.73 -4.94 -22.20
CA GLY A 437 -11.04 -4.52 -22.70
C GLY A 437 -11.69 -3.36 -21.94
N GLN A 438 -11.10 -2.89 -20.83
CA GLN A 438 -11.61 -1.72 -20.12
C GLN A 438 -11.28 -0.42 -20.85
N ARG A 439 -12.10 0.62 -20.60
CA ARG A 439 -11.93 1.96 -21.17
C ARG A 439 -11.27 2.88 -20.15
N VAL A 440 -10.15 3.48 -20.51
CA VAL A 440 -9.37 4.39 -19.66
C VAL A 440 -9.33 5.79 -20.30
N LEU A 441 -9.65 6.81 -19.51
CA LEU A 441 -9.48 8.21 -19.91
C LEU A 441 -8.23 8.78 -19.22
N VAL A 442 -7.30 9.33 -20.01
CA VAL A 442 -6.11 10.01 -19.50
C VAL A 442 -6.24 11.51 -19.75
N VAL A 443 -6.47 12.30 -18.70
CA VAL A 443 -6.50 13.76 -18.80
C VAL A 443 -5.08 14.31 -18.68
N GLY A 444 -4.64 15.03 -19.73
CA GLY A 444 -3.27 15.53 -19.83
C GLY A 444 -2.27 14.53 -20.42
N GLY A 445 -2.68 13.73 -21.41
CA GLY A 445 -1.85 12.72 -22.09
C GLY A 445 -0.55 13.25 -22.71
N GLY A 446 -0.48 14.55 -23.01
CA GLY A 446 0.73 15.17 -23.54
C GLY A 446 1.89 15.26 -22.53
N GLY A 447 1.65 15.05 -21.24
CA GLY A 447 2.70 15.01 -20.22
C GLY A 447 3.44 13.68 -20.15
N ALA A 448 4.59 13.64 -19.46
CA ALA A 448 5.35 12.39 -19.27
C ALA A 448 4.54 11.30 -18.54
N VAL A 449 3.82 11.67 -17.48
CA VAL A 449 2.95 10.73 -16.75
C VAL A 449 1.78 10.29 -17.62
N GLY A 450 1.15 11.21 -18.34
CA GLY A 450 0.03 10.91 -19.23
C GLY A 450 0.44 9.98 -20.38
N LEU A 451 1.58 10.25 -21.02
CA LEU A 451 2.10 9.42 -22.10
C LEU A 451 2.51 8.02 -21.62
N ALA A 452 3.07 7.91 -20.42
CA ALA A 452 3.33 6.62 -19.81
C ALA A 452 2.02 5.87 -19.47
N ALA A 453 1.01 6.58 -18.97
CA ALA A 453 -0.30 6.02 -18.66
C ALA A 453 -1.01 5.46 -19.89
N ILE A 454 -0.91 6.16 -21.03
CA ILE A 454 -1.43 5.67 -22.31
C ILE A 454 -0.75 4.35 -22.68
N GLN A 455 0.59 4.33 -22.75
CA GLN A 455 1.34 3.14 -23.16
C GLN A 455 1.14 1.95 -22.22
N ILE A 456 1.11 2.17 -20.89
CA ILE A 456 0.83 1.12 -19.91
C ILE A 456 -0.59 0.56 -20.08
N SER A 457 -1.58 1.43 -20.28
CA SER A 457 -2.97 1.00 -20.47
C SER A 457 -3.14 0.21 -21.78
N VAL A 458 -2.53 0.67 -22.87
CA VAL A 458 -2.53 -0.03 -24.17
C VAL A 458 -1.83 -1.37 -24.07
N ALA A 459 -0.67 -1.43 -23.41
CA ALA A 459 0.05 -2.69 -23.19
C ALA A 459 -0.74 -3.70 -22.33
N GLN A 460 -1.66 -3.22 -21.50
CA GLN A 460 -2.60 -4.03 -20.72
C GLN A 460 -3.85 -4.47 -21.51
N GLY A 461 -4.00 -4.00 -22.76
CA GLY A 461 -5.15 -4.30 -23.62
C GLY A 461 -6.38 -3.42 -23.35
N CYS A 462 -6.19 -2.23 -22.77
CA CYS A 462 -7.28 -1.26 -22.56
C CYS A 462 -7.50 -0.35 -23.77
N TYR A 463 -8.73 0.13 -23.92
CA TYR A 463 -9.09 1.20 -24.87
C TYR A 463 -8.82 2.56 -24.22
N VAL A 464 -7.95 3.37 -24.83
CA VAL A 464 -7.48 4.61 -24.21
C VAL A 464 -7.98 5.83 -24.98
N THR A 465 -8.72 6.70 -24.28
CA THR A 465 -9.01 8.07 -24.74
C THR A 465 -8.16 9.05 -23.94
N THR A 466 -7.71 10.15 -24.55
CA THR A 466 -6.91 11.14 -23.85
C THR A 466 -7.24 12.57 -24.24
N THR A 467 -7.03 13.50 -23.31
CA THR A 467 -6.99 14.94 -23.60
C THR A 467 -5.56 15.45 -23.59
N CYS A 468 -5.18 16.26 -24.57
CA CYS A 468 -3.85 16.85 -24.67
C CYS A 468 -3.93 18.19 -25.42
N GLY A 469 -2.82 18.92 -25.53
CA GLY A 469 -2.79 20.09 -26.42
C GLY A 469 -2.57 19.65 -27.87
N LYS A 470 -3.07 20.42 -28.83
CA LYS A 470 -2.98 20.14 -30.28
C LYS A 470 -1.66 19.52 -30.75
N GLN A 471 -0.55 20.11 -30.33
CA GLN A 471 0.81 19.70 -30.68
C GLN A 471 1.21 18.28 -30.21
N SER A 472 0.45 17.68 -29.30
CA SER A 472 0.71 16.34 -28.77
C SER A 472 -0.18 15.26 -29.36
N ILE A 473 -1.20 15.60 -30.16
CA ILE A 473 -2.20 14.66 -30.68
C ILE A 473 -1.54 13.50 -31.44
N ASP A 474 -0.74 13.79 -32.45
CA ASP A 474 -0.10 12.75 -33.28
C ASP A 474 0.76 11.81 -32.43
N ARG A 475 1.46 12.38 -31.44
CA ARG A 475 2.33 11.62 -30.53
C ARG A 475 1.55 10.68 -29.63
N VAL A 476 0.42 11.14 -29.06
CA VAL A 476 -0.38 10.29 -28.16
C VAL A 476 -1.15 9.21 -28.93
N LEU A 477 -1.57 9.50 -30.16
CA LEU A 477 -2.16 8.50 -31.06
C LEU A 477 -1.12 7.45 -31.48
N ALA A 478 0.10 7.88 -31.84
CA ALA A 478 1.20 6.96 -32.13
C ALA A 478 1.61 6.09 -30.93
N ALA A 479 1.36 6.57 -29.70
CA ALA A 479 1.55 5.80 -28.47
C ALA A 479 0.43 4.77 -28.20
N GLY A 480 -0.59 4.71 -29.07
CA GLY A 480 -1.67 3.73 -29.02
C GLY A 480 -2.99 4.25 -28.44
N ALA A 481 -3.13 5.55 -28.16
CA ALA A 481 -4.44 6.08 -27.80
C ALA A 481 -5.42 5.92 -28.97
N GLU A 482 -6.62 5.44 -28.69
CA GLU A 482 -7.70 5.27 -29.68
C GLU A 482 -8.28 6.63 -30.09
N GLN A 483 -8.36 7.56 -29.15
CA GLN A 483 -8.86 8.91 -29.38
C GLN A 483 -8.04 9.92 -28.58
N ALA A 484 -7.66 11.03 -29.22
CA ALA A 484 -6.99 12.16 -28.61
C ALA A 484 -7.78 13.45 -28.90
N VAL A 485 -8.11 14.19 -27.85
CA VAL A 485 -8.94 15.41 -27.93
C VAL A 485 -8.13 16.62 -27.46
N ASP A 486 -8.20 17.72 -28.21
CA ASP A 486 -7.60 18.98 -27.78
C ASP A 486 -8.40 19.56 -26.60
N TYR A 487 -7.72 19.95 -25.52
CA TYR A 487 -8.41 20.49 -24.34
C TYR A 487 -9.05 21.86 -24.60
N THR A 488 -8.77 22.52 -25.73
CA THR A 488 -9.44 23.76 -26.13
C THR A 488 -10.83 23.53 -26.74
N GLU A 489 -11.13 22.29 -27.12
CA GLU A 489 -12.44 21.89 -27.63
C GLU A 489 -13.40 21.53 -26.49
N ASP A 490 -14.68 21.38 -26.81
CA ASP A 490 -15.66 20.90 -25.83
C ASP A 490 -15.52 19.38 -25.64
N ILE A 491 -14.76 19.03 -24.62
CA ILE A 491 -14.45 17.64 -24.25
C ILE A 491 -15.74 16.84 -23.98
N GLU A 492 -16.75 17.43 -23.34
CA GLU A 492 -18.02 16.76 -22.99
C GLU A 492 -18.87 16.45 -24.24
N LEU A 493 -18.71 17.25 -25.30
CA LEU A 493 -19.33 16.98 -26.60
C LEU A 493 -18.56 15.98 -27.46
N VAL A 494 -17.23 16.05 -27.47
CA VAL A 494 -16.39 15.22 -28.36
C VAL A 494 -16.20 13.80 -27.83
N ILE A 495 -15.91 13.64 -26.54
CA ILE A 495 -15.69 12.32 -25.94
C ILE A 495 -17.03 11.64 -25.72
N LYS A 496 -17.19 10.42 -26.26
CA LYS A 496 -18.43 9.64 -26.14
C LYS A 496 -18.26 8.41 -25.24
N GLY A 497 -19.31 8.15 -24.47
CA GLY A 497 -19.41 6.98 -23.61
C GLY A 497 -18.82 7.18 -22.21
N LYS A 498 -18.64 6.08 -21.49
CA LYS A 498 -18.19 6.06 -20.10
C LYS A 498 -16.95 5.19 -19.93
N PHE A 499 -16.14 5.53 -18.94
CA PHE A 499 -14.85 4.93 -18.67
C PHE A 499 -14.86 4.16 -17.35
N ASP A 500 -14.03 3.12 -17.28
CA ASP A 500 -13.81 2.31 -16.08
C ASP A 500 -12.80 3.00 -15.15
N ALA A 501 -11.85 3.75 -15.73
CA ALA A 501 -10.84 4.50 -14.98
C ALA A 501 -10.55 5.86 -15.65
N VAL A 502 -10.33 6.89 -14.84
CA VAL A 502 -9.84 8.20 -15.28
C VAL A 502 -8.61 8.60 -14.49
N LEU A 503 -7.49 8.82 -15.17
CA LEU A 503 -6.28 9.41 -14.58
C LEU A 503 -6.17 10.89 -14.96
N ASP A 504 -6.33 11.77 -13.97
CA ASP A 504 -6.17 13.20 -14.11
C ASP A 504 -4.80 13.69 -13.65
N THR A 505 -3.96 14.02 -14.62
CA THR A 505 -2.61 14.56 -14.40
C THR A 505 -2.56 16.08 -14.28
N ILE A 506 -3.65 16.77 -14.63
CA ILE A 506 -3.78 18.22 -14.59
C ILE A 506 -4.31 18.65 -13.23
N GLY A 507 -5.45 18.08 -12.85
CA GLY A 507 -6.23 18.38 -11.65
C GLY A 507 -6.80 19.79 -11.61
N GLY A 508 -7.82 19.96 -10.78
CA GLY A 508 -8.57 21.20 -10.63
C GLY A 508 -10.07 20.93 -10.67
N PRO A 509 -10.91 21.91 -10.27
CA PRO A 509 -12.35 21.69 -10.15
C PRO A 509 -13.02 21.27 -11.47
N GLU A 510 -12.56 21.85 -12.59
CA GLU A 510 -13.18 21.61 -13.89
C GLU A 510 -12.81 20.24 -14.48
N THR A 511 -11.52 19.89 -14.48
CA THR A 511 -11.08 18.57 -14.96
C THR A 511 -11.60 17.45 -14.06
N GLU A 512 -11.70 17.69 -12.75
CA GLU A 512 -12.33 16.76 -11.81
C GLU A 512 -13.81 16.55 -12.13
N ARG A 513 -14.58 17.64 -12.32
CA ARG A 513 -16.00 17.58 -12.68
C ARG A 513 -16.22 16.78 -13.98
N ILE A 514 -15.50 17.14 -15.03
CA ILE A 514 -15.60 16.49 -16.35
C ILE A 514 -15.21 15.01 -16.23
N SER A 515 -14.10 14.71 -15.55
CA SER A 515 -13.62 13.33 -15.37
C SER A 515 -14.64 12.46 -14.64
N ILE A 516 -15.25 12.98 -13.58
CA ILE A 516 -16.27 12.29 -12.79
C ILE A 516 -17.52 12.02 -13.62
N ASN A 517 -17.92 12.99 -14.45
CA ASN A 517 -19.03 12.82 -15.40
C ASN A 517 -18.75 11.72 -16.43
N PHE A 518 -17.50 11.40 -16.74
CA PHE A 518 -17.15 10.36 -17.70
C PHE A 518 -17.06 8.96 -17.10
N LEU A 519 -17.15 8.78 -15.78
CA LEU A 519 -17.00 7.47 -15.16
C LEU A 519 -18.30 6.64 -15.17
N LYS A 520 -18.13 5.32 -15.30
CA LYS A 520 -19.16 4.33 -14.97
C LYS A 520 -19.32 4.22 -13.44
N ARG A 521 -20.46 3.72 -12.97
CA ARG A 521 -20.58 3.28 -11.57
C ARG A 521 -19.57 2.17 -11.30
N GLY A 522 -18.87 2.24 -10.17
CA GLY A 522 -17.74 1.39 -9.81
C GLY A 522 -16.41 1.85 -10.42
N GLY A 523 -16.40 2.90 -11.25
CA GLY A 523 -15.18 3.38 -11.88
C GLY A 523 -14.27 4.15 -10.92
N HIS A 524 -13.00 4.30 -11.30
CA HIS A 524 -11.97 4.92 -10.48
C HIS A 524 -11.55 6.28 -11.04
N TYR A 525 -11.69 7.34 -10.24
CA TYR A 525 -11.07 8.63 -10.49
C TYR A 525 -9.76 8.74 -9.70
N MET A 526 -8.66 9.03 -10.38
CA MET A 526 -7.34 9.19 -9.77
C MET A 526 -6.74 10.53 -10.20
N THR A 527 -6.33 11.35 -9.23
CA THR A 527 -5.66 12.63 -9.52
C THR A 527 -4.29 12.73 -8.86
N LEU A 528 -3.35 13.37 -9.56
CA LEU A 528 -2.01 13.69 -9.04
C LEU A 528 -2.00 14.98 -8.20
N GLN A 529 -3.08 15.76 -8.21
CA GLN A 529 -3.20 17.00 -7.42
C GLN A 529 -3.86 16.73 -6.07
N GLY A 530 -3.15 16.00 -5.21
CA GLY A 530 -3.53 15.83 -3.81
C GLY A 530 -3.30 17.12 -3.00
N GLU A 531 -4.24 17.47 -2.13
CA GLU A 531 -4.16 18.67 -1.28
C GLU A 531 -3.38 18.43 0.02
N ALA A 532 -2.90 17.21 0.27
CA ALA A 532 -2.27 16.84 1.53
C ALA A 532 -1.08 17.74 1.88
N ALA A 533 -0.10 17.90 0.98
CA ALA A 533 1.08 18.70 1.29
C ALA A 533 0.74 20.18 1.45
N SER A 534 -0.16 20.72 0.61
CA SER A 534 -0.60 22.12 0.73
C SER A 534 -1.34 22.42 2.05
N LEU A 535 -2.11 21.45 2.54
CA LEU A 535 -2.81 21.59 3.83
C LEU A 535 -1.84 21.47 5.00
N THR A 536 -0.84 20.58 4.93
CA THR A 536 0.23 20.50 5.94
C THR A 536 1.16 21.71 5.93
N ASP A 537 1.36 22.34 4.78
CA ASP A 537 2.14 23.59 4.70
C ASP A 537 1.38 24.75 5.35
N ARG A 538 0.05 24.81 5.18
CA ARG A 538 -0.78 25.89 5.71
C ARG A 538 -1.05 25.75 7.22
N TYR A 539 -1.31 24.54 7.69
CA TYR A 539 -1.79 24.30 9.06
C TYR A 539 -0.78 23.53 9.93
N GLY A 540 0.41 23.25 9.40
CA GLY A 540 1.38 22.35 10.02
C GLY A 540 0.96 20.87 9.91
N ILE A 541 1.88 19.95 10.19
CA ILE A 541 1.64 18.51 10.06
C ILE A 541 0.53 18.03 11.01
N ALA A 542 0.54 18.51 12.26
CA ALA A 542 -0.38 18.07 13.32
C ALA A 542 -1.87 18.35 13.00
N PHE A 543 -2.17 19.46 12.32
CA PHE A 543 -3.55 19.82 11.96
C PHE A 543 -3.84 19.62 10.47
N GLY A 544 -2.88 19.90 9.60
CA GLY A 544 -3.04 19.78 8.16
C GLY A 544 -3.25 18.35 7.68
N LEU A 545 -2.61 17.34 8.30
CA LEU A 545 -2.79 15.95 7.90
C LEU A 545 -4.19 15.40 8.27
N PRO A 546 -4.73 15.64 9.49
CA PRO A 546 -6.12 15.36 9.79
C PRO A 546 -7.11 16.07 8.86
N VAL A 547 -6.88 17.35 8.56
CA VAL A 547 -7.74 18.11 7.64
C VAL A 547 -7.70 17.52 6.22
N ALA A 548 -6.51 17.19 5.71
CA ALA A 548 -6.35 16.55 4.41
C ALA A 548 -7.06 15.20 4.33
N THR A 549 -6.96 14.40 5.40
CA THR A 549 -7.66 13.11 5.50
C THR A 549 -9.17 13.30 5.50
N ALA A 550 -9.68 14.29 6.24
CA ALA A 550 -11.10 14.62 6.27
C ALA A 550 -11.61 15.10 4.89
N VAL A 551 -10.84 15.93 4.18
CA VAL A 551 -11.15 16.39 2.82
C VAL A 551 -11.23 15.20 1.85
N LEU A 552 -10.22 14.32 1.87
CA LEU A 552 -10.21 13.13 1.02
C LEU A 552 -11.38 12.20 1.33
N LEU A 553 -11.63 11.89 2.60
CA LEU A 553 -12.77 11.05 3.02
C LEU A 553 -14.11 11.69 2.65
N LYS A 554 -14.24 13.01 2.78
CA LYS A 554 -15.44 13.75 2.34
C LYS A 554 -15.65 13.60 0.85
N LYS A 555 -14.63 13.80 0.02
CA LYS A 555 -14.72 13.60 -1.44
C LYS A 555 -15.04 12.14 -1.78
N GLN A 556 -14.37 11.18 -1.16
CA GLN A 556 -14.63 9.75 -1.36
C GLN A 556 -16.07 9.39 -1.03
N ASN A 557 -16.59 9.82 0.12
CA ASN A 557 -17.97 9.56 0.49
C ASN A 557 -18.95 10.28 -0.43
N LEU A 558 -18.69 11.56 -0.74
CA LEU A 558 -19.54 12.34 -1.63
C LEU A 558 -19.67 11.66 -3.00
N TYR A 559 -18.56 11.32 -3.66
CA TYR A 559 -18.57 10.75 -5.00
C TYR A 559 -19.00 9.29 -5.04
N ARG A 560 -18.71 8.52 -3.98
CA ARG A 560 -19.26 7.17 -3.83
C ARG A 560 -20.78 7.19 -3.67
N CYS A 561 -21.33 8.13 -2.89
CA CYS A 561 -22.78 8.23 -2.69
C CYS A 561 -23.50 8.85 -3.90
N SER A 562 -22.94 9.89 -4.52
CA SER A 562 -23.59 10.63 -5.61
C SER A 562 -23.41 9.97 -6.99
N HIS A 563 -22.24 9.40 -7.27
CA HIS A 563 -21.89 8.86 -8.60
C HIS A 563 -21.57 7.36 -8.56
N GLY A 564 -21.43 6.76 -7.38
CA GLY A 564 -21.08 5.34 -7.25
C GLY A 564 -19.64 5.05 -7.66
N ILE A 565 -18.73 6.03 -7.63
CA ILE A 565 -17.35 5.90 -8.08
C ILE A 565 -16.37 5.91 -6.89
N GLU A 566 -15.15 5.48 -7.13
CA GLU A 566 -14.05 5.63 -6.19
C GLU A 566 -13.17 6.83 -6.52
N TYR A 567 -12.78 7.59 -5.49
CA TYR A 567 -11.97 8.80 -5.62
C TYR A 567 -10.60 8.60 -4.94
N TRP A 568 -9.52 8.86 -5.67
CA TRP A 568 -8.15 8.60 -5.21
C TRP A 568 -7.22 9.78 -5.44
N TRP A 569 -6.51 10.19 -4.38
CA TRP A 569 -5.27 10.95 -4.53
C TRP A 569 -4.12 9.99 -4.77
N THR A 570 -3.47 10.13 -5.92
CA THR A 570 -2.33 9.29 -6.30
C THR A 570 -1.03 10.01 -5.98
N TYR A 571 -0.17 9.32 -5.24
CA TYR A 571 1.17 9.79 -4.92
C TYR A 571 2.19 8.79 -5.45
N MET A 572 3.33 9.30 -5.93
CA MET A 572 4.46 8.45 -6.26
C MET A 572 4.97 7.78 -4.98
N ARG A 573 5.14 6.45 -5.05
CA ARG A 573 5.88 5.66 -4.07
C ARG A 573 6.80 4.71 -4.83
N ALA A 574 7.99 4.46 -4.28
CA ALA A 574 8.86 3.42 -4.80
C ALA A 574 8.16 2.06 -4.70
N ASP A 575 8.18 1.30 -5.79
CA ASP A 575 7.52 0.01 -5.90
C ASP A 575 8.34 -0.87 -6.85
N SER A 576 8.84 -2.00 -6.34
CA SER A 576 9.73 -2.88 -7.09
C SER A 576 9.02 -3.61 -8.22
N GLU A 577 7.75 -3.99 -8.02
CA GLU A 577 6.93 -4.66 -9.05
C GLU A 577 6.70 -3.69 -10.22
N GLY A 578 6.29 -2.46 -9.91
CA GLY A 578 6.12 -1.43 -10.92
C GLY A 578 7.40 -1.12 -11.69
N LEU A 579 8.55 -1.02 -11.02
CA LEU A 579 9.84 -0.80 -11.69
C LEU A 579 10.23 -1.97 -12.60
N PHE A 580 9.95 -3.21 -12.20
CA PHE A 580 10.21 -4.40 -13.01
C PHE A 580 9.33 -4.43 -14.26
N GLU A 581 8.03 -4.16 -14.13
CA GLU A 581 7.12 -4.07 -15.29
C GLU A 581 7.53 -2.93 -16.25
N ILE A 582 7.89 -1.76 -15.71
CA ILE A 582 8.36 -0.62 -16.51
C ILE A 582 9.62 -0.98 -17.28
N ARG A 583 10.57 -1.69 -16.66
CA ARG A 583 11.76 -2.20 -17.33
C ARG A 583 11.38 -3.13 -18.47
N LYS A 584 10.55 -4.14 -18.21
CA LYS A 584 10.09 -5.13 -19.23
C LYS A 584 9.42 -4.44 -20.42
N LEU A 585 8.54 -3.46 -20.17
CA LEU A 585 7.87 -2.70 -21.23
C LEU A 585 8.85 -1.82 -22.01
N SER A 586 9.83 -1.22 -21.35
CA SER A 586 10.84 -0.39 -21.99
C SER A 586 11.78 -1.22 -22.88
N GLU A 587 12.25 -2.37 -22.38
CA GLU A 587 13.08 -3.32 -23.13
C GLU A 587 12.36 -3.90 -24.34
N ALA A 588 11.04 -4.14 -24.21
CA ALA A 588 10.20 -4.57 -25.33
C ALA A 588 9.83 -3.43 -26.31
N GLY A 589 10.30 -2.19 -26.08
CA GLY A 589 9.96 -1.03 -26.89
C GLY A 589 8.49 -0.56 -26.79
N LYS A 590 7.72 -1.12 -25.85
CA LYS A 590 6.30 -0.80 -25.62
C LYS A 590 6.08 0.41 -24.72
N LEU A 591 7.10 0.83 -23.98
CA LEU A 591 7.10 2.03 -23.17
C LEU A 591 8.30 2.90 -23.54
N ASN A 592 8.02 4.00 -24.23
CA ASN A 592 8.99 5.00 -24.61
C ASN A 592 8.54 6.38 -24.16
N ILE A 593 9.41 7.07 -23.43
CA ILE A 593 9.18 8.44 -22.99
C ILE A 593 10.27 9.31 -23.65
N PRO A 594 9.93 10.08 -24.70
CA PRO A 594 10.94 10.84 -25.44
C PRO A 594 11.55 11.93 -24.55
N VAL A 595 12.87 12.06 -24.65
CA VAL A 595 13.64 13.19 -24.11
C VAL A 595 13.60 14.30 -25.12
N GLU A 596 13.03 15.44 -24.75
CA GLU A 596 12.86 16.54 -25.71
C GLU A 596 14.03 17.52 -25.70
N LYS A 597 14.55 17.83 -24.51
CA LYS A 597 15.72 18.71 -24.39
C LYS A 597 16.63 18.25 -23.27
N THR A 598 17.92 18.35 -23.53
CA THR A 598 18.97 18.08 -22.56
C THR A 598 19.71 19.37 -22.24
N PHE A 599 19.97 19.60 -20.96
CA PHE A 599 20.78 20.70 -20.45
C PHE A 599 22.05 20.13 -19.80
N PRO A 600 23.20 20.83 -19.80
CA PRO A 600 24.28 20.51 -18.88
C PRO A 600 23.86 20.84 -17.43
N ILE A 601 24.45 20.17 -16.43
CA ILE A 601 24.20 20.48 -15.00
C ILE A 601 24.44 21.96 -14.64
N THR A 602 25.35 22.63 -15.34
CA THR A 602 25.63 24.06 -15.16
C THR A 602 24.44 24.94 -15.54
N GLN A 603 23.49 24.43 -16.32
CA GLN A 603 22.28 25.12 -16.77
C GLN A 603 21.02 24.67 -16.03
N VAL A 604 21.16 24.20 -14.77
CA VAL A 604 20.02 23.69 -14.00
C VAL A 604 18.96 24.77 -13.73
N ILE A 605 19.38 26.04 -13.58
CA ILE A 605 18.48 27.17 -13.38
C ILE A 605 17.63 27.38 -14.64
N GLU A 606 18.23 27.48 -15.83
CA GLU A 606 17.46 27.62 -17.08
C GLU A 606 16.57 26.40 -17.32
N ALA A 607 17.00 25.21 -16.93
CA ALA A 607 16.22 24.00 -17.07
C ALA A 607 14.96 23.99 -16.17
N HIS A 608 15.07 24.50 -14.93
CA HIS A 608 13.91 24.71 -14.06
C HIS A 608 12.98 25.83 -14.57
N GLU A 609 13.54 26.95 -15.03
CA GLU A 609 12.74 28.04 -15.62
C GLU A 609 11.96 27.58 -16.85
N ALA A 610 12.60 26.82 -17.74
CA ALA A 610 11.97 26.26 -18.94
C ALA A 610 10.81 25.34 -18.58
N LYS A 611 10.92 24.59 -17.47
CA LYS A 611 9.85 23.73 -16.95
C LYS A 611 8.68 24.54 -16.38
N GLU A 612 8.95 25.65 -15.70
CA GLU A 612 7.94 26.48 -15.04
C GLU A 612 7.15 27.36 -15.98
N LYS A 613 7.83 27.99 -16.95
CA LYS A 613 7.20 28.91 -17.91
C LYS A 613 6.19 28.21 -18.84
N LYS A 614 6.00 26.88 -18.72
CA LYS A 614 5.21 26.01 -19.61
C LYS A 614 5.47 26.24 -21.11
N GLN A 615 6.53 26.96 -21.47
CA GLN A 615 6.90 27.31 -22.85
C GLN A 615 7.12 26.06 -23.71
N ILE A 616 7.27 24.92 -23.05
CA ILE A 616 7.59 23.66 -23.67
C ILE A 616 6.60 22.64 -23.00
N HIS A 617 5.43 22.44 -23.61
CA HIS A 617 4.31 21.61 -23.11
C HIS A 617 4.59 20.10 -23.12
N GLY A 618 4.53 19.43 -21.96
CA GLY A 618 4.61 17.97 -21.86
C GLY A 618 5.99 17.34 -21.63
N LYS A 619 7.01 18.12 -21.25
CA LYS A 619 8.38 17.84 -21.68
C LYS A 619 9.31 17.35 -20.58
N ASN A 620 10.07 16.32 -20.92
CA ASN A 620 11.14 15.78 -20.11
C ASN A 620 12.42 16.55 -20.40
N PHE A 621 12.92 17.24 -19.38
CA PHE A 621 14.22 17.87 -19.43
C PHE A 621 15.20 16.94 -18.76
N THR A 622 16.31 16.65 -19.42
CA THR A 622 17.39 15.88 -18.81
C THR A 622 18.57 16.82 -18.55
N ALA A 623 19.06 16.94 -17.33
CA ALA A 623 20.39 17.47 -17.09
C ALA A 623 21.43 16.35 -17.27
N LYS A 624 22.37 16.52 -18.21
CA LYS A 624 23.55 15.66 -18.36
C LYS A 624 24.63 16.10 -17.39
N LEU A 625 25.11 15.13 -16.62
CA LEU A 625 26.22 15.26 -15.69
C LEU A 625 27.48 14.80 -16.43
N HIS A 626 28.10 15.67 -17.22
CA HIS A 626 29.47 15.45 -17.71
C HIS A 626 30.44 15.68 -16.57
#